data_AF-A0A6L5XKH4-F1
#
_entry.id   AF-A0A6L5XKH4-F1
#
_cell.length_a   1.000
_cell.length_b   1.000
_cell.length_c   1.000
_cell.angle_alpha   90.00
_cell.angle_beta   90.00
_cell.angle_gamma   90.00
#
_symmetry.space_group_name_H-M   'P 1'
#
loop_
_entity.id
_entity.type
_entity.pdbx_description
1 polymer ?
#
loop_
_entity_poly.entity_id
_entity_poly.type
_entity_poly.pdbx_seq_one_letter_code
_entity_poly.pdbx_strand_id
1 'polypeptide(L)'
;MRESRQEGGEPRKNFRVGQAPRFLWFAVCVFFCVLSLGEIWNSFHDPQYQWLFGGEGPVAGVPWYRSHSAYVWFLAGESCWYLAGMGLSLAARKRPGLFVCHVILSVLWIMYLQHQF
;
A
#
# COMPACT_ATOMS: atom_id res chain seq x y z
N MET A 1 -13.69 59.23 -13.19
CA MET A 1 -13.94 58.00 -14.00
C MET A 1 -13.13 56.87 -13.40
N ARG A 2 -13.73 55.67 -13.37
CA ARG A 2 -13.34 54.50 -12.57
C ARG A 2 -12.00 53.89 -12.98
N GLU A 3 -11.31 53.34 -11.98
CA GLU A 3 -10.16 52.43 -12.07
C GLU A 3 -10.40 51.29 -13.08
N SER A 4 -9.36 50.93 -13.84
CA SER A 4 -9.27 49.64 -14.52
C SER A 4 -8.13 48.83 -13.88
N ARG A 5 -8.50 48.09 -12.84
CA ARG A 5 -7.68 47.04 -12.25
C ARG A 5 -7.71 45.85 -13.23
N GLN A 6 -6.60 45.61 -13.94
CA GLN A 6 -6.45 44.38 -14.73
C GLN A 6 -6.20 43.21 -13.76
N GLU A 7 -7.25 42.44 -13.50
CA GLU A 7 -7.18 41.11 -12.89
C GLU A 7 -6.59 40.12 -13.90
N GLY A 8 -5.26 40.08 -13.97
CA GLY A 8 -4.51 39.01 -14.64
C GLY A 8 -4.30 37.82 -13.69
N GLY A 9 -5.37 37.28 -13.13
CA GLY A 9 -5.31 36.08 -12.31
C GLY A 9 -5.29 34.84 -13.20
N GLU A 10 -4.11 34.29 -13.49
CA GLU A 10 -4.03 32.90 -13.94
C GLU A 10 -4.86 32.02 -13.00
N PRO A 11 -5.71 31.11 -13.51
CA PRO A 11 -6.35 30.14 -12.64
C PRO A 11 -5.23 29.20 -12.20
N ARG A 12 -4.60 29.49 -11.04
CA ARG A 12 -3.79 28.49 -10.35
C ARG A 12 -4.65 27.25 -10.32
N LYS A 13 -4.21 26.23 -11.05
CA LYS A 13 -4.83 24.90 -11.03
C LYS A 13 -4.85 24.54 -9.55
N ASN A 14 -6.03 24.69 -8.94
CA ASN A 14 -6.30 24.30 -7.57
C ASN A 14 -6.20 22.78 -7.58
N PHE A 15 -4.97 22.29 -7.56
CA PHE A 15 -4.62 20.96 -7.18
C PHE A 15 -5.14 20.87 -5.75
N ARG A 16 -6.42 20.48 -5.62
CA ARG A 16 -7.15 20.50 -4.36
C ARG A 16 -6.28 19.75 -3.39
N VAL A 17 -5.78 20.44 -2.36
CA VAL A 17 -4.71 19.97 -1.47
C VAL A 17 -5.06 18.62 -0.80
N GLY A 18 -6.34 18.20 -0.83
CA GLY A 18 -6.80 16.86 -0.43
C GLY A 18 -6.98 15.81 -1.55
N GLN A 19 -6.51 16.01 -2.79
CA GLN A 19 -6.55 15.01 -3.87
C GLN A 19 -5.21 14.29 -4.09
N ALA A 20 -4.05 14.98 -3.99
CA ALA A 20 -2.73 14.30 -4.06
C ALA A 20 -2.62 13.16 -3.06
N PRO A 21 -2.92 13.37 -1.76
CA PRO A 21 -2.67 12.34 -0.77
C PRO A 21 -3.46 11.06 -1.05
N ARG A 22 -4.68 11.23 -1.57
CA ARG A 22 -5.58 10.10 -1.93
C ARG A 22 -5.08 9.35 -3.16
N PHE A 23 -4.68 10.07 -4.20
CA PHE A 23 -4.20 9.44 -5.43
C PHE A 23 -2.84 8.77 -5.22
N LEU A 24 -1.95 9.42 -4.46
CA LEU A 24 -0.66 8.85 -4.07
C LEU A 24 -0.87 7.57 -3.26
N TRP A 25 -1.72 7.60 -2.24
CA TRP A 25 -1.99 6.40 -1.43
C TRP A 25 -2.65 5.28 -2.25
N PHE A 26 -3.55 5.63 -3.18
CA PHE A 26 -4.12 4.67 -4.11
C PHE A 26 -3.03 3.97 -4.93
N ALA A 27 -2.10 4.74 -5.52
CA ALA A 27 -0.99 4.18 -6.29
C ALA A 27 -0.06 3.30 -5.44
N VAL A 28 0.23 3.70 -4.20
CA VAL A 28 0.98 2.89 -3.22
C VAL A 28 0.26 1.57 -2.97
N CYS A 29 -1.05 1.60 -2.72
CA CYS A 29 -1.84 0.39 -2.50
C CYS A 29 -1.87 -0.51 -3.75
N VAL A 30 -2.00 0.05 -4.96
CA VAL A 30 -1.90 -0.72 -6.21
C VAL A 30 -0.55 -1.42 -6.31
N PHE A 31 0.53 -0.68 -6.08
CA PHE A 31 1.89 -1.20 -6.19
C PHE A 31 2.12 -2.38 -5.24
N PHE A 32 1.83 -2.22 -3.94
CA PHE A 32 2.00 -3.30 -2.98
C PHE A 32 1.06 -4.48 -3.23
N CYS A 33 -0.18 -4.24 -3.68
CA CYS A 33 -1.09 -5.32 -4.05
C CYS A 33 -0.53 -6.16 -5.22
N VAL A 34 -0.01 -5.50 -6.26
CA VAL A 34 0.59 -6.20 -7.41
C VAL A 34 1.85 -6.95 -7.00
N LEU A 35 2.71 -6.36 -6.18
CA LEU A 35 3.88 -7.04 -5.62
C LEU A 35 3.48 -8.29 -4.85
N SER A 36 2.53 -8.19 -3.91
CA SER A 36 2.09 -9.35 -3.11
C SER A 36 1.50 -10.47 -3.98
N LEU A 37 0.71 -10.14 -5.00
CA LEU A 37 0.18 -11.13 -5.94
C LEU A 37 1.28 -11.75 -6.82
N GLY A 38 2.27 -10.95 -7.22
CA GLY A 38 3.45 -11.43 -7.95
C GLY A 38 4.29 -12.39 -7.11
N GLU A 39 4.52 -12.07 -5.83
CA GLU A 39 5.22 -12.95 -4.89
C GLU A 39 4.46 -14.26 -4.65
N ILE A 40 3.12 -14.21 -4.56
CA ILE A 40 2.30 -15.43 -4.53
C ILE A 40 2.56 -16.25 -5.78
N TRP A 41 2.45 -15.64 -6.97
CA TRP A 41 2.67 -16.33 -8.24
C TRP A 41 4.06 -16.98 -8.31
N ASN A 42 5.11 -16.23 -7.97
CA ASN A 42 6.49 -16.70 -7.97
C ASN A 42 6.68 -17.86 -6.98
N SER A 43 6.07 -17.80 -5.79
CA SER A 43 6.18 -18.88 -4.80
C SER A 43 5.67 -20.24 -5.29
N PHE A 44 4.78 -20.26 -6.30
CA PHE A 44 4.28 -21.49 -6.91
C PHE A 44 5.06 -21.92 -8.15
N HIS A 45 5.73 -20.99 -8.85
CA HIS A 45 6.29 -21.24 -10.17
C HIS A 45 7.81 -21.16 -10.24
N ASP A 46 8.45 -20.51 -9.27
CA ASP A 46 9.90 -20.39 -9.19
C ASP A 46 10.47 -21.41 -8.18
N PRO A 47 11.30 -22.37 -8.64
CA PRO A 47 11.96 -23.33 -7.76
C PRO A 47 12.80 -22.70 -6.65
N GLN A 48 13.27 -21.45 -6.81
CA GLN A 48 14.06 -20.76 -5.80
C GLN A 48 13.28 -20.53 -4.50
N TYR A 49 11.95 -20.42 -4.56
CA TYR A 49 11.13 -20.21 -3.36
C TYR A 49 11.08 -21.43 -2.45
N GLN A 50 11.34 -22.64 -2.95
CA GLN A 50 11.31 -23.86 -2.12
C GLN A 50 12.35 -23.80 -0.98
N TRP A 51 13.46 -23.08 -1.18
CA TRP A 51 14.53 -22.93 -0.20
C TRP A 51 14.26 -21.83 0.85
N LEU A 52 13.22 -21.00 0.66
CA LEU A 52 12.85 -19.94 1.60
C LEU A 52 12.03 -20.47 2.79
N PHE A 53 11.48 -21.68 2.67
CA PHE A 53 10.55 -22.23 3.64
C PHE A 53 11.21 -23.33 4.47
N GLY A 54 10.75 -23.49 5.72
CA GLY A 54 11.23 -24.55 6.62
C GLY A 54 12.03 -24.05 7.83
N GLY A 55 12.19 -22.73 7.98
CA GLY A 55 12.77 -22.15 9.20
C GLY A 55 14.29 -22.22 9.27
N GLU A 56 14.97 -22.43 8.15
CA GLU A 56 16.42 -22.34 8.01
C GLU A 56 16.80 -21.12 7.15
N GLY A 57 18.03 -20.62 7.32
CA GLY A 57 18.52 -19.48 6.54
C GLY A 57 18.13 -18.09 7.09
N PRO A 58 18.34 -17.02 6.30
CA PRO A 58 18.28 -15.64 6.79
C PRO A 58 16.89 -15.16 7.23
N VAL A 59 15.84 -15.92 6.88
CA VAL A 59 14.43 -15.59 7.20
C VAL A 59 13.82 -16.53 8.26
N ALA A 60 14.65 -17.36 8.90
CA ALA A 60 14.21 -18.38 9.87
C ALA A 60 13.39 -17.82 11.05
N GLY A 61 13.67 -16.58 11.47
CA GLY A 61 12.95 -15.91 12.57
C GLY A 61 11.59 -15.34 12.19
N VAL A 62 11.24 -15.35 10.90
CA VAL A 62 10.10 -14.63 10.37
C VAL A 62 8.88 -15.56 10.24
N PRO A 63 7.76 -15.31 10.96
CA PRO A 63 6.68 -16.29 11.11
C PRO A 63 6.06 -16.79 9.80
N TRP A 64 5.94 -15.92 8.79
CA TRP A 64 5.33 -16.27 7.51
C TRP A 64 6.24 -17.11 6.60
N TYR A 65 7.54 -17.22 6.87
CA TYR A 65 8.42 -18.14 6.13
C TYR A 65 8.47 -19.56 6.73
N ARG A 66 7.72 -19.83 7.81
CA ARG A 66 7.69 -21.16 8.45
C ARG A 66 7.20 -22.27 7.51
N SER A 67 6.25 -21.97 6.65
CA SER A 67 5.75 -22.87 5.62
C SER A 67 5.29 -22.09 4.40
N HIS A 68 5.28 -22.73 3.23
CA HIS A 68 4.77 -22.10 2.00
C HIS A 68 3.32 -21.63 2.15
N SER A 69 2.47 -22.42 2.81
CA SER A 69 1.08 -22.04 3.07
C SER A 69 0.95 -20.80 3.96
N ALA A 70 1.79 -20.67 5.01
CA ALA A 70 1.79 -19.49 5.88
C ALA A 70 2.20 -18.23 5.10
N TYR A 71 3.19 -18.36 4.22
CA TYR A 71 3.65 -17.30 3.34
C TYR A 71 2.55 -16.83 2.38
N VAL A 72 1.87 -17.76 1.72
CA VAL A 72 0.76 -17.45 0.80
C VAL A 72 -0.40 -16.78 1.53
N TRP A 73 -0.79 -17.28 2.72
CA TRP A 73 -1.84 -16.65 3.52
C TRP A 73 -1.49 -15.24 3.97
N PHE A 74 -0.24 -15.02 4.38
CA PHE A 74 0.28 -13.70 4.71
C PHE A 74 0.16 -12.74 3.52
N LEU A 75 0.67 -13.13 2.34
CA LEU A 75 0.60 -12.29 1.13
C LEU A 75 -0.83 -12.07 0.63
N ALA A 76 -1.72 -13.06 0.79
CA ALA A 76 -3.13 -12.91 0.48
C ALA A 76 -3.81 -11.89 1.42
N GLY A 77 -3.44 -11.91 2.71
CA GLY A 77 -3.82 -10.91 3.70
C GLY A 77 -3.35 -9.52 3.31
N GLU A 78 -2.07 -9.37 2.94
CA GLU A 78 -1.51 -8.11 2.42
C GLU A 78 -2.29 -7.61 1.20
N SER A 79 -2.55 -8.48 0.23
CA SER A 79 -3.28 -8.14 -0.98
C SER A 79 -4.68 -7.62 -0.66
N CYS A 80 -5.41 -8.30 0.24
CA CYS A 80 -6.71 -7.87 0.73
C CYS A 80 -6.64 -6.51 1.44
N TRP A 81 -5.61 -6.29 2.26
CA TRP A 81 -5.39 -5.04 2.98
C TRP A 81 -5.19 -3.84 2.03
N TYR A 82 -4.36 -4.01 0.98
CA TYR A 82 -4.15 -2.96 -0.01
C TYR A 82 -5.34 -2.77 -0.95
N LEU A 83 -6.11 -3.83 -1.25
CA LEU A 83 -7.41 -3.70 -1.94
C LEU A 83 -8.39 -2.82 -1.15
N ALA A 84 -8.46 -3.01 0.17
CA ALA A 84 -9.24 -2.12 1.03
C ALA A 84 -8.70 -0.69 1.00
N GLY A 85 -7.39 -0.50 0.99
CA GLY A 85 -6.74 0.81 0.85
C GLY A 85 -7.08 1.54 -0.46
N MET A 86 -7.16 0.80 -1.57
CA MET A 86 -7.63 1.33 -2.86
C MET A 86 -9.09 1.82 -2.75
N GLY A 87 -9.98 0.99 -2.20
CA GLY A 87 -11.38 1.36 -1.98
C GLY A 87 -11.53 2.57 -1.06
N LEU A 88 -10.76 2.63 0.03
CA LEU A 88 -10.75 3.75 0.97
C LEU A 88 -10.20 5.03 0.35
N SER A 89 -9.21 4.95 -0.53
CA SER A 89 -8.68 6.11 -1.26
C SER A 89 -9.74 6.76 -2.16
N LEU A 90 -10.54 5.93 -2.84
CA LEU A 90 -11.69 6.38 -3.63
C LEU A 90 -12.82 6.93 -2.75
N ALA A 91 -13.06 6.30 -1.59
CA ALA A 91 -14.11 6.69 -0.64
C ALA A 91 -13.67 7.78 0.35
N ALA A 92 -12.44 8.28 0.31
CA ALA A 92 -11.84 9.16 1.32
C ALA A 92 -12.53 10.53 1.47
N ARG A 93 -13.40 10.91 0.53
CA ARG A 93 -14.30 12.08 0.69
C ARG A 93 -15.47 11.78 1.62
N LYS A 94 -16.01 10.57 1.58
CA LYS A 94 -17.15 10.13 2.39
C LYS A 94 -16.71 9.57 3.74
N ARG A 95 -15.52 8.96 3.80
CA ARG A 95 -14.97 8.29 5.00
C ARG A 95 -13.52 8.71 5.28
N PRO A 96 -13.25 10.01 5.55
CA PRO A 96 -11.89 10.50 5.74
C PRO A 96 -11.19 9.87 6.95
N GLY A 97 -11.91 9.60 8.05
CA GLY A 97 -11.36 8.96 9.24
C GLY A 97 -10.84 7.55 8.97
N LEU A 98 -11.62 6.70 8.30
CA LEU A 98 -11.19 5.34 7.95
C LEU A 98 -9.99 5.34 7.00
N PHE A 99 -9.94 6.29 6.06
CA PHE A 99 -8.79 6.46 5.18
C PHE A 99 -7.52 6.78 5.98
N VAL A 100 -7.58 7.75 6.90
CA VAL A 100 -6.43 8.11 7.75
C VAL A 100 -6.02 6.93 8.65
N CYS A 101 -6.97 6.22 9.26
CA CYS A 101 -6.67 5.04 10.07
C CYS A 101 -5.97 3.96 9.24
N HIS A 102 -6.43 3.67 8.02
CA HIS A 102 -5.79 2.71 7.13
C HIS A 102 -4.35 3.12 6.79
N VAL A 103 -4.11 4.39 6.47
CA VAL A 103 -2.76 4.91 6.21
C VAL A 103 -1.85 4.70 7.42
N ILE A 104 -2.29 5.12 8.61
CA ILE A 104 -1.49 4.99 9.84
C ILE A 104 -1.21 3.52 10.16
N LEU A 105 -2.23 2.66 10.12
CA LEU A 105 -2.07 1.23 10.38
C LEU A 105 -1.14 0.57 9.37
N SER A 106 -1.19 0.98 8.09
CA SER A 106 -0.27 0.47 7.06
C SER A 106 1.17 0.91 7.31
N VAL A 107 1.39 2.15 7.74
CA VAL A 107 2.74 2.62 8.10
C VAL A 107 3.27 1.86 9.31
N LEU A 108 2.47 1.71 10.37
CA LEU A 108 2.84 0.93 11.55
C LEU A 108 3.14 -0.52 11.21
N TRP A 109 2.35 -1.10 10.31
CA TRP A 109 2.56 -2.44 9.81
C TRP A 109 3.87 -2.59 9.04
N ILE A 110 4.18 -1.68 8.11
CA ILE A 110 5.46 -1.67 7.38
C ILE A 110 6.64 -1.52 8.36
N MET A 111 6.54 -0.64 9.35
CA MET A 111 7.58 -0.51 10.38
C MET A 111 7.76 -1.79 11.19
N TYR A 112 6.68 -2.49 11.51
CA TYR A 112 6.74 -3.79 12.16
C TYR A 112 7.43 -4.83 11.27
N LEU A 113 7.07 -4.92 9.98
CA LEU A 113 7.71 -5.83 9.03
C LEU A 113 9.21 -5.55 8.93
N GLN A 114 9.62 -4.28 8.86
CA GLN A 114 11.03 -3.88 8.81
C GLN A 114 11.81 -4.27 10.07
N HIS A 115 11.16 -4.29 11.24
CA HIS A 115 11.79 -4.75 12.48
C HIS A 115 12.03 -6.26 12.51
N GLN A 116 11.38 -7.05 11.65
CA GLN A 116 11.58 -8.51 11.61
C GLN A 116 12.80 -8.94 10.77
N PHE A 117 13.47 -8.02 10.09
CA PHE A 117 14.65 -8.26 9.23
C PHE A 117 15.85 -7.45 9.71
#